data_AF-A0A173WI02-F1
#
_entry.id   AF-A0A173WI02-F1
#
_cell.length_a   1.000
_cell.length_b   1.000
_cell.length_c   1.000
_cell.angle_alpha   90.00
_cell.angle_beta   90.00
_cell.angle_gamma   90.00
#
_symmetry.space_group_name_H-M   'P 1'
#
loop_
_entity.id
_entity.type
_entity.pdbx_description
1 polymer ?
#
loop_
_entity_poly.entity_id
_entity_poly.type
_entity_poly.pdbx_seq_one_letter_code
_entity_poly.pdbx_strand_id
1 'polypeptide(L)'
;MSELEIQENMSAEEAFMDTENAYEEIPEAFQKLAQLLGQDQFEVLFPDKDAKNQDEIRLVYLMNDAVESFLVFIGARMTGHYQKDYEGELDATLSQEDGEYVLVVYQGETVVTIFFRELQLEVNLYNYGDVGHFWVKGYEYLRILEYRLAILNDKCEYLGEKATSDTEQKLAKLVHFPPLNYTCYPAVPAKYIVPMEDPWNPTEEAMDVMEELAGEKGDRSMVRWLRFYRKHHGKVMSRWLARLLHRRSHADMIDLLDKKLAKEAKNYPRRDFGEKFNQKYEKVLQKAEQRKEELEINGQKVTLVREEPFSAARDLVDFKVYLMIWKEKRGDRIVEIEEFL
;
A
#
# COMPACT_ATOMS: atom_id res chain seq x y z
N MET A 1 -18.99 -44.76 67.53
CA MET A 1 -17.67 -44.97 66.89
C MET A 1 -17.97 -45.48 65.49
N SER A 2 -18.54 -44.65 64.62
CA SER A 2 -17.95 -43.54 63.84
C SER A 2 -17.54 -44.04 62.45
N GLU A 3 -18.47 -43.88 61.50
CA GLU A 3 -18.22 -43.68 60.07
C GLU A 3 -17.52 -42.33 59.88
N LEU A 4 -16.63 -42.22 58.87
CA LEU A 4 -16.15 -41.01 58.18
C LEU A 4 -15.17 -41.51 57.10
N GLU A 5 -15.67 -41.76 55.89
CA GLU A 5 -15.71 -40.83 54.74
C GLU A 5 -14.35 -40.65 54.07
N ILE A 6 -14.28 -41.24 52.87
CA ILE A 6 -13.24 -41.06 51.87
C ILE A 6 -13.49 -39.68 51.25
N GLN A 7 -12.61 -38.72 51.50
CA GLN A 7 -12.59 -37.46 50.75
C GLN A 7 -11.73 -37.64 49.50
N GLU A 8 -12.40 -37.59 48.34
CA GLU A 8 -11.79 -37.38 47.03
C GLU A 8 -11.00 -36.07 47.05
N ASN A 9 -9.69 -36.14 46.80
CA ASN A 9 -8.90 -34.96 46.49
C ASN A 9 -9.13 -34.60 45.02
N MET A 10 -9.83 -33.49 44.81
CA MET A 10 -10.09 -32.82 43.54
C MET A 10 -8.81 -32.70 42.68
N SER A 11 -8.95 -32.94 41.38
CA SER A 11 -7.88 -32.77 40.40
C SER A 11 -7.52 -31.29 40.23
N ALA A 12 -6.30 -31.02 39.75
CA ALA A 12 -5.75 -29.69 39.49
C ALA A 12 -6.53 -28.85 38.46
N GLU A 13 -7.67 -29.33 37.96
CA GLU A 13 -8.57 -28.60 37.07
C GLU A 13 -9.52 -27.65 37.83
N GLU A 14 -9.79 -27.90 39.12
CA GLU A 14 -10.66 -27.02 39.93
C GLU A 14 -9.92 -25.88 40.65
N ALA A 15 -8.59 -25.79 40.50
CA ALA A 15 -7.80 -24.64 40.95
C ALA A 15 -7.63 -23.54 39.87
N PHE A 16 -8.23 -23.72 38.69
CA PHE A 16 -8.15 -22.81 37.53
C PHE A 16 -9.49 -22.18 37.15
N MET A 17 -10.46 -22.13 38.08
CA MET A 17 -11.75 -21.45 37.87
C MET A 17 -11.93 -20.24 38.79
N ASP A 18 -10.89 -19.43 38.96
CA ASP A 18 -11.02 -18.10 39.60
C ASP A 18 -9.95 -17.10 39.11
N THR A 19 -9.83 -16.95 37.78
CA THR A 19 -9.27 -15.73 37.16
C THR A 19 -9.99 -15.44 35.84
N GLU A 20 -11.30 -15.23 35.89
CA GLU A 20 -11.96 -14.38 34.91
C GLU A 20 -11.51 -12.93 35.17
N ASN A 21 -10.35 -12.52 34.65
CA ASN A 21 -10.02 -11.13 34.37
C ASN A 21 -8.78 -11.02 33.47
N ALA A 22 -9.00 -10.44 32.28
CA ALA A 22 -8.03 -9.79 31.40
C ALA A 22 -6.91 -10.66 30.80
N TYR A 23 -7.21 -11.37 29.71
CA TYR A 23 -6.25 -11.36 28.60
C TYR A 23 -6.22 -9.92 28.08
N GLU A 24 -5.28 -9.09 28.56
CA GLU A 24 -4.98 -7.84 27.88
C GLU A 24 -4.55 -8.22 26.46
N GLU A 25 -5.39 -7.89 25.47
CA GLU A 25 -5.00 -8.01 24.07
C GLU A 25 -3.69 -7.23 23.88
N ILE A 26 -2.65 -7.91 23.39
CA ILE A 26 -1.37 -7.27 23.06
C ILE A 26 -1.69 -6.05 22.18
N PRO A 27 -1.24 -4.82 22.52
CA PRO A 27 -1.62 -3.65 21.75
C PRO A 27 -1.22 -3.78 20.28
N GLU A 28 -2.06 -3.28 19.38
CA GLU A 28 -1.91 -3.41 17.92
C GLU A 28 -0.50 -3.04 17.42
N ALA A 29 0.10 -1.99 17.99
CA ALA A 29 1.44 -1.55 17.61
C ALA A 29 2.54 -2.60 17.90
N PHE A 30 2.42 -3.38 18.98
CA PHE A 30 3.36 -4.45 19.30
C PHE A 30 3.17 -5.68 18.40
N GLN A 31 1.92 -5.98 18.02
CA GLN A 31 1.65 -7.04 17.03
C GLN A 31 2.28 -6.70 15.68
N LYS A 32 2.15 -5.44 15.25
CA LYS A 32 2.75 -4.91 14.01
C LYS A 32 4.29 -4.88 14.08
N LEU A 33 4.87 -4.59 15.24
CA LEU A 33 6.31 -4.70 15.46
C LEU A 33 6.79 -6.14 15.25
N ALA A 34 6.12 -7.12 15.87
CA ALA A 34 6.46 -8.53 15.69
C ALA A 34 6.30 -8.98 14.23
N GLN A 35 5.28 -8.49 13.52
CA GLN A 35 5.08 -8.75 12.09
C GLN A 35 6.27 -8.25 11.24
N LEU A 36 6.72 -7.00 11.42
CA LEU A 36 7.85 -6.45 10.67
C LEU A 36 9.14 -7.24 10.91
N LEU A 37 9.43 -7.52 12.18
CA LEU A 37 10.63 -8.26 12.57
C LEU A 37 10.62 -9.68 12.00
N GLY A 38 9.46 -10.35 12.00
CA GLY A 38 9.30 -11.66 11.35
C GLY A 38 9.36 -11.63 9.82
N GLN A 39 9.33 -10.45 9.20
CA GLN A 39 9.55 -10.24 7.77
C GLN A 39 10.97 -9.71 7.46
N ASP A 40 11.86 -9.71 8.46
CA ASP A 40 13.23 -9.18 8.37
C ASP A 40 13.28 -7.69 7.99
N GLN A 41 12.22 -6.93 8.30
CA GLN A 41 12.12 -5.49 7.98
C GLN A 41 12.43 -4.63 9.20
N PHE A 42 13.47 -3.80 9.09
CA PHE A 42 13.85 -2.88 10.15
C PHE A 42 14.49 -1.58 9.61
N GLU A 43 13.64 -0.70 9.06
CA GLU A 43 14.04 0.61 8.56
C GLU A 43 13.70 1.72 9.55
N VAL A 44 14.72 2.31 10.18
CA VAL A 44 14.56 3.35 11.19
C VAL A 44 14.81 4.73 10.60
N LEU A 45 13.86 5.63 10.81
CA LEU A 45 13.97 7.06 10.54
C LEU A 45 14.26 7.81 11.84
N PHE A 46 15.31 8.62 11.81
CA PHE A 46 15.66 9.49 12.93
C PHE A 46 15.01 10.86 12.74
N PRO A 47 14.51 11.49 13.83
CA PRO A 47 14.01 12.85 13.75
C PRO A 47 15.13 13.80 13.31
N ASP A 48 14.74 14.87 12.61
CA ASP A 48 15.67 15.96 12.31
C ASP A 48 16.28 16.49 13.60
N LYS A 49 17.59 16.79 13.58
CA LYS A 49 18.36 17.19 14.76
C LYS A 49 17.79 18.43 15.48
N ASP A 50 16.99 19.24 14.79
CA ASP A 50 16.38 20.47 15.28
C ASP A 50 14.88 20.33 15.65
N ALA A 51 14.32 19.10 15.64
CA ALA A 51 12.92 18.85 15.96
C ALA A 51 12.63 18.85 17.47
N LYS A 52 11.40 19.19 17.88
CA LYS A 52 10.95 19.12 19.29
C LYS A 52 10.85 17.69 19.84
N ASN A 53 10.94 16.69 18.97
CA ASN A 53 10.70 15.28 19.27
C ASN A 53 12.00 14.46 19.17
N GLN A 54 13.09 14.96 19.78
CA GLN A 54 14.39 14.26 19.75
C GLN A 54 14.35 12.87 20.42
N ASP A 55 13.36 12.64 21.28
CA ASP A 55 13.15 11.38 22.01
C ASP A 55 12.17 10.43 21.28
N GLU A 56 11.90 10.65 19.99
CA GLU A 56 11.09 9.76 19.16
C GLU A 56 11.98 9.05 18.14
N ILE A 57 11.80 7.74 17.99
CA ILE A 57 12.38 6.96 16.89
C ILE A 57 11.24 6.38 16.08
N ARG A 58 11.26 6.52 14.75
CA ARG A 58 10.22 5.97 13.86
C ARG A 58 10.77 4.75 13.13
N LEU A 59 10.09 3.64 13.22
CA LEU A 59 10.31 2.47 12.38
C LEU A 59 9.25 2.45 11.28
N VAL A 60 9.68 2.37 10.01
CA VAL A 60 8.77 2.31 8.86
C VAL A 60 7.93 1.03 8.95
N TYR A 61 6.61 1.19 8.99
CA TYR A 61 5.67 0.05 8.94
C TYR A 61 5.10 -0.16 7.54
N LEU A 62 4.63 0.91 6.91
CA LEU A 62 4.19 0.89 5.51
C LEU A 62 4.44 2.26 4.89
N MET A 63 5.17 2.31 3.78
CA MET A 63 5.47 3.57 3.08
C MET A 63 5.25 3.39 1.57
N ASN A 64 4.16 3.97 1.08
CA ASN A 64 3.79 4.01 -0.33
C ASN A 64 2.98 5.28 -0.66
N ASP A 65 2.52 5.45 -1.90
CA ASP A 65 1.82 6.67 -2.30
C ASP A 65 0.46 6.93 -1.64
N ALA A 66 -0.14 5.90 -1.04
CA ALA A 66 -1.39 6.03 -0.30
C ALA A 66 -1.17 6.18 1.22
N VAL A 67 0.01 5.80 1.73
CA VAL A 67 0.27 5.63 3.17
C VAL A 67 1.70 5.98 3.55
N GLU A 68 1.89 6.77 4.61
CA GLU A 68 3.13 6.78 5.40
C GLU A 68 2.78 6.42 6.84
N SER A 69 3.11 5.19 7.26
CA SER A 69 2.81 4.64 8.57
C SER A 69 4.08 4.18 9.30
N PHE A 70 4.14 4.50 10.59
CA PHE A 70 5.32 4.26 11.42
C PHE A 70 4.93 3.62 12.75
N LEU A 71 5.81 2.77 13.26
CA LEU A 71 5.86 2.42 14.68
C LEU A 71 6.75 3.45 15.37
N VAL A 72 6.15 4.28 16.22
CA VAL A 72 6.82 5.37 16.91
C VAL A 72 7.18 4.93 18.31
N PHE A 73 8.48 4.81 18.58
CA PHE A 73 9.02 4.57 19.91
C PHE A 73 9.13 5.90 20.66
N ILE A 74 8.35 6.08 21.73
CA ILE A 74 8.26 7.32 22.49
C ILE A 74 9.17 7.26 23.72
N GLY A 75 9.89 8.35 23.98
CA GLY A 75 10.89 8.39 25.05
C GLY A 75 12.07 7.47 24.74
N ALA A 76 12.38 7.35 23.45
CA ALA A 76 13.29 6.34 22.94
C ALA A 76 14.75 6.80 23.03
N ARG A 77 15.62 5.86 23.39
CA ARG A 77 17.08 5.99 23.26
C ARG A 77 17.64 4.77 22.56
N MET A 78 18.62 4.98 21.69
CA MET A 78 19.26 3.92 20.92
C MET A 78 20.73 3.78 21.28
N THR A 79 21.20 2.55 21.38
CA THR A 79 22.63 2.20 21.53
C THR A 79 22.99 1.06 20.58
N GLY A 80 24.29 0.80 20.42
CA GLY A 80 24.80 -0.18 19.46
C GLY A 80 25.04 0.43 18.07
N HIS A 81 25.06 -0.43 17.05
CA HIS A 81 25.34 -0.04 15.67
C HIS A 81 24.21 -0.46 14.74
N TYR A 82 23.43 0.50 14.27
CA TYR A 82 22.40 0.30 13.27
C TYR A 82 22.99 0.32 11.86
N GLN A 83 22.76 -0.74 11.10
CA GLN A 83 23.08 -0.83 9.68
C GLN A 83 21.83 -0.50 8.86
N LYS A 84 21.83 0.66 8.21
CA LYS A 84 20.69 1.14 7.41
C LYS A 84 20.37 0.23 6.22
N ASP A 85 21.40 -0.23 5.51
CA ASP A 85 21.26 -0.96 4.25
C ASP A 85 21.46 -2.49 4.44
N TYR A 86 21.06 -3.04 5.59
CA TYR A 86 21.18 -4.47 5.88
C TYR A 86 20.04 -5.25 5.22
N GLU A 87 20.38 -6.27 4.42
CA GLU A 87 19.43 -7.09 3.65
C GLU A 87 19.36 -8.56 4.13
N GLY A 88 19.82 -8.86 5.36
CA GLY A 88 19.87 -10.23 5.91
C GLY A 88 18.76 -10.52 6.92
N GLU A 89 18.76 -11.76 7.44
CA GLU A 89 17.85 -12.18 8.51
C GLU A 89 18.05 -11.35 9.78
N LEU A 90 16.95 -11.06 10.47
CA LEU A 90 16.93 -10.39 11.77
C LEU A 90 16.62 -11.38 12.88
N ASP A 91 17.30 -11.23 14.01
CA ASP A 91 16.86 -11.80 15.28
C ASP A 91 16.52 -10.66 16.23
N ALA A 92 15.42 -10.79 16.98
CA ALA A 92 14.96 -9.72 17.83
C ALA A 92 14.31 -10.22 19.12
N THR A 93 14.62 -9.55 20.21
CA THR A 93 13.99 -9.81 21.52
C THR A 93 13.41 -8.54 22.09
N LEU A 94 12.20 -8.63 22.61
CA LEU A 94 11.52 -7.55 23.33
C LEU A 94 11.34 -7.97 24.80
N SER A 95 11.86 -7.16 25.72
CA SER A 95 11.64 -7.32 27.16
C SER A 95 11.11 -6.02 27.77
N GLN A 96 10.63 -6.10 29.01
CA GLN A 96 10.23 -4.94 29.80
C GLN A 96 10.97 -4.96 31.15
N GLU A 97 11.67 -3.89 31.46
CA GLU A 97 12.48 -3.73 32.67
C GLU A 97 12.20 -2.35 33.29
N ASP A 98 11.89 -2.31 34.60
CA ASP A 98 11.62 -1.07 35.35
C ASP A 98 10.58 -0.11 34.70
N GLY A 99 9.57 -0.67 34.03
CA GLY A 99 8.51 0.10 33.36
C GLY A 99 8.90 0.66 31.99
N GLU A 100 10.04 0.22 31.45
CA GLU A 100 10.52 0.58 30.11
C GLU A 100 10.68 -0.67 29.25
N TYR A 101 10.41 -0.54 27.95
CA TYR A 101 10.61 -1.61 26.98
C TYR A 101 12.03 -1.56 26.41
N VAL A 102 12.60 -2.73 26.18
CA VAL A 102 13.92 -2.92 25.57
C VAL A 102 13.77 -3.82 24.36
N LEU A 103 13.94 -3.25 23.16
CA LEU A 103 14.00 -3.98 21.90
C LEU A 103 15.46 -4.13 21.50
N VAL A 104 15.94 -5.37 21.42
CA VAL A 104 17.26 -5.72 20.88
C VAL A 104 17.05 -6.33 19.51
N VAL A 105 17.73 -5.80 18.49
CA VAL A 105 17.68 -6.31 17.11
C VAL A 105 19.09 -6.61 16.63
N TYR A 106 19.30 -7.84 16.17
CA TYR A 106 20.54 -8.30 15.58
C TYR A 106 20.46 -8.18 14.05
N GLN A 107 21.43 -7.47 13.49
CA GLN A 107 21.68 -7.34 12.05
C GLN A 107 23.02 -8.02 11.75
N GLY A 108 22.97 -9.34 11.57
CA GLY A 108 24.16 -10.18 11.44
C GLY A 108 25.03 -10.15 12.70
N GLU A 109 26.27 -9.68 12.58
CA GLU A 109 27.19 -9.54 13.72
C GLU A 109 26.99 -8.25 14.54
N THR A 110 26.14 -7.35 14.06
CA THR A 110 25.87 -6.08 14.74
C THR A 110 24.55 -6.11 15.49
N VAL A 111 24.49 -5.35 16.58
CA VAL A 111 23.31 -5.24 17.43
C VAL A 111 22.95 -3.78 17.60
N VAL A 112 21.66 -3.50 17.49
CA VAL A 112 21.06 -2.23 17.87
C VAL A 112 20.06 -2.49 18.99
N THR A 113 20.07 -1.64 20.00
CA THR A 113 19.13 -1.72 21.12
C THR A 113 18.38 -0.41 21.26
N ILE A 114 17.06 -0.48 21.27
CA ILE A 114 16.15 0.63 21.47
C ILE A 114 15.45 0.45 22.82
N PHE A 115 15.66 1.39 23.72
CA PHE A 115 14.88 1.50 24.95
C PHE A 115 13.78 2.53 24.72
N PHE A 116 12.55 2.27 25.16
CA PHE A 116 11.42 3.16 24.94
C PHE A 116 10.32 2.94 25.98
N ARG A 117 9.48 3.94 26.22
CA ARG A 117 8.40 3.85 27.23
C ARG A 117 7.07 3.40 26.64
N GLU A 118 6.80 3.83 25.41
CA GLU A 118 5.54 3.57 24.73
C GLU A 118 5.79 3.34 23.23
N LEU A 119 4.98 2.48 22.63
CA LEU A 119 4.98 2.23 21.19
C LEU A 119 3.62 2.60 20.62
N GLN A 120 3.61 3.53 19.67
CA GLN A 120 2.39 3.98 18.99
C GLN A 120 2.44 3.66 17.50
N LEU A 121 1.27 3.38 16.93
CA LEU A 121 1.08 3.29 15.49
C LEU A 121 0.68 4.67 14.95
N GLU A 122 1.56 5.28 14.18
CA GLU A 122 1.27 6.50 13.41
C GLU A 122 0.80 6.10 12.01
N VAL A 123 -0.33 6.65 11.55
CA VAL A 123 -0.90 6.36 10.22
C VAL A 123 -1.24 7.67 9.53
N ASN A 124 -0.52 7.97 8.45
CA ASN A 124 -0.82 9.10 7.59
C ASN A 124 -1.33 8.57 6.24
N LEU A 125 -2.56 8.92 5.88
CA LEU A 125 -3.20 8.50 4.63
C LEU A 125 -3.22 9.66 3.64
N TYR A 126 -2.93 9.38 2.37
CA TYR A 126 -2.80 10.40 1.33
C TYR A 126 -3.63 10.12 0.08
N ASN A 127 -3.93 11.18 -0.64
CA ASN A 127 -4.64 11.11 -1.91
C ASN A 127 -3.75 10.53 -3.01
N TYR A 128 -3.98 9.25 -3.33
CA TYR A 128 -3.29 8.50 -4.37
C TYR A 128 -4.00 8.56 -5.75
N GLY A 129 -5.16 9.22 -5.84
CA GLY A 129 -6.08 9.11 -6.97
C GLY A 129 -5.57 9.73 -8.28
N ASP A 130 -4.63 10.65 -8.19
CA ASP A 130 -3.92 11.27 -9.32
C ASP A 130 -2.41 11.02 -9.24
N VAL A 131 -1.96 10.07 -8.42
CA VAL A 131 -0.54 9.69 -8.30
C VAL A 131 -0.18 8.57 -9.27
N GLY A 132 1.02 8.58 -9.85
CA GLY A 132 1.49 7.47 -10.67
C GLY A 132 2.89 7.65 -11.23
N HIS A 133 3.53 6.52 -11.56
CA HIS A 133 4.88 6.47 -12.10
C HIS A 133 4.92 5.89 -13.51
N PHE A 134 5.92 6.29 -14.29
CA PHE A 134 6.10 5.93 -15.70
C PHE A 134 7.37 5.09 -15.95
N TRP A 135 7.67 4.15 -15.04
CA TRP A 135 8.90 3.34 -15.09
C TRP A 135 8.94 2.35 -16.27
N VAL A 136 7.78 1.82 -16.66
CA VAL A 136 7.65 0.85 -17.75
C VAL A 136 6.79 1.42 -18.88
N LYS A 137 7.31 1.36 -20.11
CA LYS A 137 6.65 1.91 -21.31
C LYS A 137 5.49 1.05 -21.81
N GLY A 138 4.53 1.72 -22.45
CA GLY A 138 3.40 1.12 -23.16
C GLY A 138 2.20 0.82 -22.27
N TYR A 139 1.04 1.35 -22.66
CA TYR A 139 -0.22 1.28 -21.91
C TYR A 139 -0.06 1.78 -20.46
N GLU A 140 0.64 2.91 -20.32
CA GLU A 140 1.03 3.53 -19.06
C GLU A 140 -0.15 3.71 -18.11
N TYR A 141 -1.34 4.05 -18.63
CA TYR A 141 -2.55 4.20 -17.82
C TYR A 141 -3.02 2.88 -17.16
N LEU A 142 -2.81 1.72 -17.79
CA LEU A 142 -3.13 0.42 -17.17
C LEU A 142 -2.10 0.05 -16.11
N ARG A 143 -0.83 0.44 -16.31
CA ARG A 143 0.23 0.25 -15.33
C ARG A 143 0.04 1.14 -14.11
N ILE A 144 -0.40 2.39 -14.30
CA ILE A 144 -0.76 3.27 -13.18
C ILE A 144 -1.93 2.68 -12.38
N LEU A 145 -2.94 2.10 -13.05
CA LEU A 145 -4.01 1.39 -12.36
C LEU A 145 -3.48 0.18 -11.59
N GLU A 146 -2.61 -0.62 -12.21
CA GLU A 146 -1.96 -1.76 -11.54
C GLU A 146 -1.20 -1.31 -10.28
N TYR A 147 -0.38 -0.27 -10.39
CA TYR A 147 0.35 0.32 -9.27
C TYR A 147 -0.59 0.81 -8.16
N ARG A 148 -1.62 1.59 -8.50
CA ARG A 148 -2.60 2.10 -7.53
C ARG A 148 -3.34 0.97 -6.82
N LEU A 149 -3.66 -0.11 -7.53
CA LEU A 149 -4.28 -1.29 -6.94
C LEU A 149 -3.32 -2.03 -6.02
N ALA A 150 -2.03 -2.12 -6.37
CA ALA A 150 -1.01 -2.73 -5.52
C ALA A 150 -0.83 -1.96 -4.20
N ILE A 151 -0.59 -0.64 -4.25
CA ILE A 151 -0.43 0.18 -3.02
C ILE A 151 -1.70 0.23 -2.17
N LEU A 152 -2.88 0.15 -2.81
CA LEU A 152 -4.15 0.05 -2.12
C LEU A 152 -4.32 -1.30 -1.44
N ASN A 153 -3.89 -2.38 -2.09
CA ASN A 153 -3.89 -3.70 -1.48
C ASN A 153 -2.97 -3.75 -0.25
N ASP A 154 -1.77 -3.19 -0.33
CA ASP A 154 -0.86 -3.10 0.82
C ASP A 154 -1.52 -2.30 1.96
N LYS A 155 -2.16 -1.16 1.64
CA LYS A 155 -2.91 -0.38 2.63
C LYS A 155 -4.00 -1.23 3.31
N CYS A 156 -4.77 -2.01 2.55
CA CYS A 156 -5.81 -2.89 3.09
C CYS A 156 -5.25 -4.02 3.96
N GLU A 157 -4.22 -4.73 3.48
CA GLU A 157 -3.65 -5.89 4.17
C GLU A 157 -2.92 -5.49 5.46
N TYR A 158 -2.15 -4.39 5.44
CA TYR A 158 -1.32 -4.00 6.58
C TYR A 158 -2.05 -3.08 7.58
N LEU A 159 -2.97 -2.23 7.16
CA LEU A 159 -3.67 -1.31 8.09
C LEU A 159 -5.10 -1.75 8.43
N GLY A 160 -5.69 -2.66 7.66
CA GLY A 160 -7.02 -3.20 7.92
C GLY A 160 -8.18 -2.20 7.74
N GLU A 161 -9.33 -2.57 8.29
CA GLU A 161 -10.61 -1.89 8.07
C GLU A 161 -10.66 -0.47 8.63
N LYS A 162 -9.92 -0.17 9.71
CA LYS A 162 -9.89 1.18 10.31
C LYS A 162 -9.31 2.24 9.37
N ALA A 163 -8.44 1.83 8.43
CA ALA A 163 -7.77 2.74 7.51
C ALA A 163 -8.36 2.74 6.10
N THR A 164 -9.36 1.90 5.81
CA THR A 164 -9.84 1.66 4.45
C THR A 164 -11.36 1.66 4.35
N SER A 165 -11.90 2.16 3.24
CA SER A 165 -13.34 2.06 2.97
C SER A 165 -13.73 0.69 2.40
N ASP A 166 -15.00 0.29 2.53
CA ASP A 166 -15.52 -0.93 1.89
C ASP A 166 -15.26 -0.96 0.37
N THR A 167 -15.31 0.21 -0.27
CA THR A 167 -15.04 0.33 -1.70
C THR A 167 -13.57 0.12 -2.00
N GLU A 168 -12.67 0.67 -1.18
CA GLU A 168 -11.23 0.42 -1.30
C GLU A 168 -10.88 -1.06 -1.14
N GLN A 169 -11.40 -1.70 -0.10
CA GLN A 169 -11.18 -3.14 0.15
C GLN A 169 -11.65 -3.99 -1.02
N LYS A 170 -12.81 -3.66 -1.59
CA LYS A 170 -13.33 -4.32 -2.78
C LYS A 170 -12.44 -4.11 -4.00
N LEU A 171 -12.00 -2.87 -4.27
CA LEU A 171 -11.14 -2.57 -5.41
C LEU A 171 -9.75 -3.20 -5.28
N ALA A 172 -9.18 -3.24 -4.07
CA ALA A 172 -7.87 -3.85 -3.78
C ALA A 172 -7.77 -5.30 -4.27
N LYS A 173 -8.87 -6.07 -4.22
CA LYS A 173 -8.89 -7.46 -4.70
C LYS A 173 -8.55 -7.60 -6.18
N LEU A 174 -8.64 -6.54 -6.98
CA LEU A 174 -8.19 -6.54 -8.38
C LEU A 174 -6.68 -6.79 -8.56
N VAL A 175 -5.86 -6.72 -7.50
CA VAL A 175 -4.47 -7.20 -7.56
C VAL A 175 -4.41 -8.69 -7.93
N HIS A 176 -5.44 -9.45 -7.55
CA HIS A 176 -5.65 -10.85 -7.94
C HIS A 176 -6.45 -11.01 -9.24
N PHE A 177 -6.52 -9.98 -10.10
CA PHE A 177 -7.05 -10.10 -11.45
C PHE A 177 -5.90 -10.12 -12.47
N PRO A 178 -5.45 -11.30 -12.94
CA PRO A 178 -4.26 -11.43 -13.79
C PRO A 178 -4.24 -10.55 -15.06
N PRO A 179 -5.38 -10.29 -15.74
CA PRO A 179 -5.39 -9.39 -16.88
C PRO A 179 -5.05 -7.93 -16.57
N LEU A 180 -5.13 -7.48 -15.30
CA LEU A 180 -4.82 -6.10 -14.87
C LEU A 180 -3.66 -6.02 -13.86
N ASN A 181 -3.12 -7.14 -13.37
CA ASN A 181 -2.02 -7.14 -12.41
C ASN A 181 -0.63 -7.15 -13.06
N TYR A 182 0.43 -7.21 -12.24
CA TYR A 182 1.82 -7.20 -12.69
C TYR A 182 2.21 -8.28 -13.71
N THR A 183 1.42 -9.35 -13.87
CA THR A 183 1.72 -10.40 -14.88
C THR A 183 1.48 -9.94 -16.32
N CYS A 184 0.57 -8.98 -16.49
CA CYS A 184 0.20 -8.40 -17.80
C CYS A 184 0.62 -6.93 -17.91
N TYR A 185 0.54 -6.18 -16.80
CA TYR A 185 0.82 -4.74 -16.75
C TYR A 185 1.76 -4.38 -15.59
N PRO A 186 2.98 -4.95 -15.51
CA PRO A 186 3.91 -4.57 -14.44
C PRO A 186 4.19 -3.07 -14.45
N ALA A 187 3.86 -2.37 -13.36
CA ALA A 187 4.17 -0.95 -13.22
C ALA A 187 5.65 -0.69 -12.92
N VAL A 188 6.28 -1.60 -12.18
CA VAL A 188 7.68 -1.54 -11.77
C VAL A 188 8.59 -2.42 -12.63
N PRO A 189 9.90 -2.12 -12.71
CA PRO A 189 10.90 -3.05 -13.20
C PRO A 189 10.86 -4.40 -12.46
N ALA A 190 11.19 -5.50 -13.15
CA ALA A 190 11.06 -6.86 -12.62
C ALA A 190 11.78 -7.10 -11.28
N LYS A 191 12.89 -6.41 -11.01
CA LYS A 191 13.64 -6.51 -9.75
C LYS A 191 12.89 -6.00 -8.51
N TYR A 192 11.82 -5.22 -8.70
CA TYR A 192 11.01 -4.66 -7.62
C TYR A 192 9.63 -5.32 -7.51
N ILE A 193 9.36 -6.35 -8.33
CA ILE A 193 8.09 -7.09 -8.25
C ILE A 193 8.20 -8.09 -7.10
N VAL A 194 7.28 -8.00 -6.14
CA VAL A 194 7.06 -9.06 -5.15
C VAL A 194 6.20 -10.15 -5.80
N PRO A 195 6.72 -11.36 -6.02
CA PRO A 195 5.97 -12.42 -6.70
C PRO A 195 4.86 -12.97 -5.79
N MET A 196 3.67 -13.13 -6.36
CA MET A 196 2.59 -13.90 -5.74
C MET A 196 2.77 -15.40 -6.04
N GLU A 197 2.27 -16.26 -5.15
CA GLU A 197 2.34 -17.72 -5.32
C GLU A 197 1.64 -18.21 -6.59
N ASP A 198 0.40 -17.78 -6.84
CA ASP A 198 -0.37 -18.16 -8.04
C ASP A 198 -0.91 -16.93 -8.78
N PRO A 199 -0.07 -16.23 -9.57
CA PRO A 199 -0.43 -14.93 -10.12
C PRO A 199 -1.31 -15.00 -11.39
N TRP A 200 -1.59 -16.21 -11.88
CA TRP A 200 -2.41 -16.44 -13.07
C TRP A 200 -3.82 -16.96 -12.75
N ASN A 201 -4.10 -17.24 -11.49
CA ASN A 201 -5.40 -17.67 -11.01
C ASN A 201 -6.16 -16.47 -10.40
N PRO A 202 -7.30 -16.07 -10.98
CA PRO A 202 -8.09 -14.98 -10.42
C PRO A 202 -8.85 -15.44 -9.17
N THR A 203 -8.96 -14.58 -8.16
CA THR A 203 -9.91 -14.82 -7.06
C THR A 203 -11.35 -14.52 -7.51
N GLU A 204 -12.34 -15.11 -6.83
CA GLU A 204 -13.75 -14.85 -7.17
C GLU A 204 -14.14 -13.40 -6.89
N GLU A 205 -13.60 -12.79 -5.83
CA GLU A 205 -13.82 -11.39 -5.50
C GLU A 205 -13.30 -10.47 -6.60
N ALA A 206 -12.11 -10.74 -7.13
CA ALA A 206 -11.53 -9.97 -8.23
C ALA A 206 -12.39 -10.09 -9.51
N MET A 207 -12.91 -11.29 -9.78
CA MET A 207 -13.81 -11.53 -10.90
C MET A 207 -15.14 -10.79 -10.75
N ASP A 208 -15.74 -10.82 -9.56
CA ASP A 208 -17.01 -10.13 -9.27
C ASP A 208 -16.88 -8.62 -9.46
N VAL A 209 -15.77 -8.03 -9.00
CA VAL A 209 -15.50 -6.59 -9.20
C VAL A 209 -15.42 -6.24 -10.68
N MET A 210 -14.68 -7.04 -11.48
CA MET A 210 -14.58 -6.79 -12.92
C MET A 210 -15.90 -6.98 -13.66
N GLU A 211 -16.70 -7.99 -13.28
CA GLU A 211 -18.01 -8.22 -13.87
C GLU A 211 -19.00 -7.11 -13.51
N GLU A 212 -18.96 -6.59 -12.28
CA GLU A 212 -19.75 -5.43 -11.86
C GLU A 212 -19.38 -4.18 -12.65
N LEU A 213 -18.09 -3.88 -12.79
CA LEU A 213 -17.61 -2.75 -13.58
C LEU A 213 -18.09 -2.83 -15.04
N ALA A 214 -17.98 -4.01 -15.65
CA ALA A 214 -18.43 -4.25 -17.01
C ALA A 214 -19.96 -4.13 -17.13
N GLY A 215 -20.70 -4.66 -16.14
CA GLY A 215 -22.16 -4.59 -16.05
C GLY A 215 -22.68 -3.16 -15.90
N GLU A 216 -22.07 -2.37 -15.03
CA GLU A 216 -22.43 -0.96 -14.76
C GLU A 216 -22.29 -0.10 -16.04
N LYS A 217 -21.28 -0.37 -16.86
CA LYS A 217 -21.09 0.29 -18.17
C LYS A 217 -21.83 -0.36 -19.32
N GLY A 218 -22.57 -1.45 -19.07
CA GLY A 218 -23.31 -2.17 -20.11
C GLY A 218 -22.41 -2.81 -21.17
N ASP A 219 -21.16 -3.11 -20.85
CA ASP A 219 -20.19 -3.75 -21.75
C ASP A 219 -20.47 -5.25 -21.87
N ARG A 220 -21.51 -5.56 -22.65
CA ARG A 220 -21.98 -6.95 -22.86
C ARG A 220 -20.91 -7.87 -23.44
N SER A 221 -19.96 -7.32 -24.20
CA SER A 221 -18.85 -8.08 -24.78
C SER A 221 -17.87 -8.47 -23.68
N MET A 222 -17.43 -7.50 -22.85
CA MET A 222 -16.54 -7.77 -21.74
C MET A 222 -17.16 -8.73 -20.72
N VAL A 223 -18.44 -8.56 -20.37
CA VAL A 223 -19.16 -9.50 -19.47
C VAL A 223 -19.10 -10.94 -20.02
N ARG A 224 -19.26 -11.13 -21.34
CA ARG A 224 -19.17 -12.47 -21.95
C ARG A 224 -17.76 -13.05 -21.82
N TRP A 225 -16.74 -12.23 -22.04
CA TRP A 225 -15.34 -12.65 -21.92
C TRP A 225 -14.92 -12.94 -20.49
N LEU A 226 -15.39 -12.16 -19.51
CA LEU A 226 -15.16 -12.41 -18.08
C LEU A 226 -15.79 -13.74 -17.64
N ARG A 227 -17.03 -14.03 -18.04
CA ARG A 227 -17.67 -15.32 -17.74
C ARG A 227 -16.94 -16.52 -18.35
N PHE A 228 -16.37 -16.35 -19.55
CA PHE A 228 -15.56 -17.38 -20.17
C PHE A 228 -14.22 -17.54 -19.43
N TYR A 229 -13.57 -16.42 -19.09
CA TYR A 229 -12.32 -16.40 -18.35
C TYR A 229 -12.45 -17.05 -16.98
N ARG A 230 -13.56 -16.81 -16.24
CA ARG A 230 -13.82 -17.46 -14.94
C ARG A 230 -13.67 -18.99 -15.01
N LYS A 231 -14.16 -19.61 -16.09
CA LYS A 231 -14.12 -21.08 -16.30
C LYS A 231 -12.82 -21.60 -16.91
N HIS A 232 -12.09 -20.74 -17.63
CA HIS A 232 -10.94 -21.12 -18.46
C HIS A 232 -9.80 -20.11 -18.30
N HIS A 233 -9.49 -19.75 -17.06
CA HIS A 233 -8.43 -18.82 -16.73
C HIS A 233 -7.05 -19.48 -16.94
N GLY A 234 -6.01 -18.66 -16.85
CA GLY A 234 -4.63 -19.07 -17.03
C GLY A 234 -3.90 -18.19 -18.04
N LYS A 235 -2.58 -18.32 -18.05
CA LYS A 235 -1.63 -17.38 -18.68
C LYS A 235 -2.00 -16.88 -20.07
N VAL A 236 -2.41 -17.76 -20.97
CA VAL A 236 -2.76 -17.39 -22.35
C VAL A 236 -4.04 -16.56 -22.38
N MET A 237 -5.06 -16.97 -21.64
CA MET A 237 -6.34 -16.27 -21.59
C MET A 237 -6.22 -14.94 -20.84
N SER A 238 -5.45 -14.90 -19.75
CA SER A 238 -5.20 -13.66 -19.01
C SER A 238 -4.57 -12.59 -19.91
N ARG A 239 -3.55 -12.96 -20.70
CA ARG A 239 -2.91 -12.06 -21.67
C ARG A 239 -3.83 -11.65 -22.80
N TRP A 240 -4.71 -12.56 -23.23
CA TRP A 240 -5.68 -12.25 -24.26
C TRP A 240 -6.73 -11.24 -23.75
N LEU A 241 -7.23 -11.44 -22.53
CA LEU A 241 -8.18 -10.52 -21.89
C LEU A 241 -7.51 -9.17 -21.55
N ALA A 242 -6.25 -9.18 -21.14
CA ALA A 242 -5.45 -7.97 -20.95
C ALA A 242 -5.43 -7.13 -22.22
N ARG A 243 -5.29 -7.75 -23.41
CA ARG A 243 -5.35 -7.04 -24.69
C ARG A 243 -6.71 -6.40 -24.97
N LEU A 244 -7.80 -6.95 -24.43
CA LEU A 244 -9.10 -6.31 -24.52
C LEU A 244 -9.16 -5.03 -23.68
N LEU A 245 -8.52 -4.99 -22.51
CA LEU A 245 -8.57 -3.82 -21.62
C LEU A 245 -8.00 -2.55 -22.27
N HIS A 246 -7.12 -2.68 -23.26
CA HIS A 246 -6.60 -1.53 -24.01
C HIS A 246 -7.37 -1.18 -25.27
N ARG A 247 -8.42 -1.92 -25.64
CA ARG A 247 -9.28 -1.56 -26.77
C ARG A 247 -10.17 -0.38 -26.42
N ARG A 248 -10.39 0.51 -27.38
CA ARG A 248 -11.32 1.64 -27.23
C ARG A 248 -12.74 1.18 -26.86
N SER A 249 -13.15 0.01 -27.34
CA SER A 249 -14.46 -0.60 -27.05
C SER A 249 -14.72 -0.91 -25.57
N HIS A 250 -13.66 -1.07 -24.77
CA HIS A 250 -13.72 -1.45 -23.35
C HIS A 250 -13.23 -0.32 -22.42
N ALA A 251 -12.88 0.83 -22.99
CA ALA A 251 -12.26 1.95 -22.28
C ALA A 251 -13.16 2.57 -21.21
N ASP A 252 -14.48 2.60 -21.41
CA ASP A 252 -15.40 3.25 -20.48
C ASP A 252 -15.53 2.48 -19.15
N MET A 253 -15.32 1.16 -19.18
CA MET A 253 -15.20 0.30 -17.99
C MET A 253 -13.90 0.61 -17.23
N ILE A 254 -12.78 0.76 -17.93
CA ILE A 254 -11.50 1.13 -17.31
C ILE A 254 -11.56 2.54 -16.71
N ASP A 255 -12.20 3.49 -17.42
CA ASP A 255 -12.44 4.85 -16.91
C ASP A 255 -13.35 4.84 -15.68
N LEU A 256 -14.25 3.85 -15.55
CA LEU A 256 -15.04 3.69 -14.33
C LEU A 256 -14.19 3.26 -13.15
N LEU A 257 -13.31 2.28 -13.35
CA LEU A 257 -12.39 1.83 -12.31
C LEU A 257 -11.52 2.98 -11.81
N ASP A 258 -10.89 3.72 -12.73
CA ASP A 258 -10.07 4.89 -12.41
C ASP A 258 -10.88 5.95 -11.64
N LYS A 259 -12.12 6.22 -12.06
CA LYS A 259 -13.02 7.15 -11.36
C LYS A 259 -13.39 6.68 -9.96
N LYS A 260 -13.60 5.38 -9.75
CA LYS A 260 -13.91 4.84 -8.41
C LYS A 260 -12.70 4.97 -7.49
N LEU A 261 -11.50 4.62 -7.94
CA LEU A 261 -10.25 4.84 -7.19
C LEU A 261 -10.04 6.31 -6.85
N ALA A 262 -10.14 7.20 -7.85
CA ALA A 262 -9.98 8.63 -7.64
C ALA A 262 -11.07 9.25 -6.74
N LYS A 263 -12.26 8.65 -6.67
CA LYS A 263 -13.33 9.08 -5.77
C LYS A 263 -13.00 8.71 -4.33
N GLU A 264 -12.55 7.49 -4.07
CA GLU A 264 -12.16 7.06 -2.72
C GLU A 264 -10.94 7.84 -2.22
N ALA A 265 -9.94 8.01 -3.09
CA ALA A 265 -8.71 8.74 -2.75
C ALA A 265 -8.93 10.21 -2.36
N LYS A 266 -10.02 10.85 -2.84
CA LYS A 266 -10.37 12.25 -2.50
C LYS A 266 -10.73 12.45 -1.03
N ASN A 267 -11.02 11.37 -0.29
CA ASN A 267 -11.29 11.45 1.14
C ASN A 267 -10.01 11.68 1.96
N TYR A 268 -8.84 11.53 1.35
CA TYR A 268 -7.54 11.74 2.00
C TYR A 268 -6.91 13.08 1.59
N PRO A 269 -6.13 13.71 2.48
CA PRO A 269 -5.43 14.94 2.18
C PRO A 269 -4.32 14.72 1.14
N ARG A 270 -3.88 15.80 0.51
CA ARG A 270 -2.60 15.83 -0.19
C ARG A 270 -1.46 15.98 0.83
N ARG A 271 -0.26 15.51 0.49
CA ARG A 271 0.93 15.72 1.31
C ARG A 271 1.23 17.21 1.47
N ASP A 272 1.70 17.59 2.66
CA ASP A 272 2.18 18.94 2.94
C ASP A 272 3.69 18.90 3.18
N PHE A 273 4.45 19.56 2.29
CA PHE A 273 5.91 19.59 2.36
C PHE A 273 6.44 20.86 3.02
N GLY A 274 5.55 21.74 3.49
CA GLY A 274 5.86 23.07 4.02
C GLY A 274 5.94 24.14 2.92
N GLU A 275 5.82 25.39 3.34
CA GLU A 275 5.55 26.54 2.47
C GLU A 275 6.51 26.66 1.27
N LYS A 276 7.82 26.60 1.48
CA LYS A 276 8.81 26.78 0.42
C LYS A 276 8.72 25.69 -0.67
N PHE A 277 8.54 24.44 -0.25
CA PHE A 277 8.45 23.32 -1.20
C PHE A 277 7.11 23.34 -1.92
N ASN A 278 6.02 23.61 -1.19
CA ASN A 278 4.68 23.75 -1.78
C ASN A 278 4.64 24.90 -2.81
N GLN A 279 5.36 26.01 -2.59
CA GLN A 279 5.48 27.08 -3.58
C GLN A 279 6.23 26.66 -4.85
N LYS A 280 7.28 25.83 -4.73
CA LYS A 280 7.98 25.25 -5.91
C LYS A 280 7.02 24.33 -6.67
N TYR A 281 6.37 23.43 -5.94
CA TYR A 281 5.38 22.49 -6.45
C TYR A 281 4.26 23.21 -7.22
N GLU A 282 3.60 24.18 -6.59
CA GLU A 282 2.48 24.90 -7.18
C GLU A 282 2.84 25.54 -8.54
N LYS A 283 4.09 26.02 -8.71
CA LYS A 283 4.55 26.54 -10.01
C LYS A 283 4.65 25.48 -11.09
N VAL A 284 5.09 24.27 -10.77
CA VAL A 284 5.15 23.14 -11.71
C VAL A 284 3.73 22.72 -12.10
N LEU A 285 2.85 22.62 -11.10
CA LEU A 285 1.46 22.26 -11.31
C LEU A 285 0.72 23.28 -12.18
N GLN A 286 0.93 24.58 -11.96
CA GLN A 286 0.35 25.65 -12.78
C GLN A 286 0.80 25.59 -14.24
N LYS A 287 2.09 25.29 -14.50
CA LYS A 287 2.56 25.11 -15.89
C LYS A 287 1.90 23.91 -16.56
N ALA A 288 1.79 22.79 -15.85
CA ALA A 288 1.14 21.60 -16.36
C ALA A 288 -0.36 21.83 -16.61
N GLU A 289 -1.07 22.54 -15.71
CA GLU A 289 -2.48 22.88 -15.89
C GLU A 289 -2.70 23.85 -17.06
N GLN A 290 -1.86 24.87 -17.24
CA GLN A 290 -1.91 25.74 -18.42
C GLN A 290 -1.75 24.95 -19.72
N ARG A 291 -0.76 24.04 -19.76
CA ARG A 291 -0.55 23.18 -20.92
C ARG A 291 -1.73 22.21 -21.14
N LYS A 292 -2.30 21.69 -20.06
CA LYS A 292 -3.49 20.83 -20.13
C LYS A 292 -4.67 21.58 -20.72
N GLU A 293 -4.95 22.81 -20.27
CA GLU A 293 -6.00 23.66 -20.83
C GLU A 293 -5.81 23.93 -22.33
N GLU A 294 -4.58 24.24 -22.77
CA GLU A 294 -4.26 24.42 -24.18
C GLU A 294 -4.57 23.16 -25.01
N LEU A 295 -4.19 21.98 -24.51
CA LEU A 295 -4.44 20.70 -25.18
C LEU A 295 -5.94 20.38 -25.23
N GLU A 296 -6.67 20.65 -24.15
CA GLU A 296 -8.12 20.45 -24.06
C GLU A 296 -8.89 21.39 -24.99
N ILE A 297 -8.48 22.66 -25.12
CA ILE A 297 -9.02 23.63 -26.10
C ILE A 297 -8.82 23.12 -27.54
N ASN A 298 -7.70 22.44 -27.80
CA ASN A 298 -7.42 21.79 -29.08
C ASN A 298 -8.14 20.44 -29.26
N GLY A 299 -9.08 20.09 -28.36
CA GLY A 299 -9.92 18.90 -28.45
C GLY A 299 -9.22 17.61 -28.01
N GLN A 300 -8.06 17.69 -27.37
CA GLN A 300 -7.36 16.52 -26.84
C GLN A 300 -7.88 16.18 -25.45
N LYS A 301 -8.15 14.90 -25.20
CA LYS A 301 -8.38 14.42 -23.82
C LYS A 301 -7.02 14.31 -23.14
N VAL A 302 -6.89 14.87 -21.95
CA VAL A 302 -5.65 14.85 -21.15
C VAL A 302 -5.97 14.47 -19.71
N THR A 303 -5.09 13.70 -19.08
CA THR A 303 -5.15 13.39 -17.65
C THR A 303 -3.88 13.86 -16.98
N LEU A 304 -3.99 14.61 -15.88
CA LEU A 304 -2.85 15.04 -15.08
C LEU A 304 -2.51 13.95 -14.06
N VAL A 305 -1.24 13.63 -13.93
CA VAL A 305 -0.69 12.66 -12.98
C VAL A 305 0.46 13.30 -12.21
N ARG A 306 0.59 13.00 -10.92
CA ARG A 306 1.57 13.58 -10.01
C ARG A 306 2.50 12.48 -9.50
N GLU A 307 3.75 12.82 -9.26
CA GLU A 307 4.72 11.99 -8.56
C GLU A 307 5.32 12.84 -7.44
N GLU A 308 5.12 12.39 -6.21
CA GLU A 308 5.43 13.14 -4.99
C GLU A 308 6.50 12.41 -4.18
N PRO A 309 7.45 13.12 -3.54
CA PRO A 309 8.33 12.50 -2.56
C PRO A 309 7.56 12.12 -1.29
N PHE A 310 8.15 11.23 -0.49
CA PHE A 310 7.65 10.94 0.86
C PHE A 310 7.89 12.12 1.80
N SER A 311 6.98 12.31 2.75
CA SER A 311 7.02 13.42 3.70
C SER A 311 8.06 13.19 4.79
N ALA A 312 8.18 11.95 5.27
CA ALA A 312 9.09 11.54 6.35
C ALA A 312 10.51 11.17 5.87
N ALA A 313 10.62 10.56 4.69
CA ALA A 313 11.89 10.17 4.07
C ALA A 313 12.14 11.05 2.84
N ARG A 314 12.35 12.35 3.06
CA ARG A 314 12.59 13.34 2.00
C ARG A 314 13.95 13.07 1.33
N ASP A 315 13.99 12.09 0.45
CA ASP A 315 15.10 11.86 -0.45
C ASP A 315 15.17 12.96 -1.52
N LEU A 316 16.23 12.92 -2.32
CA LEU A 316 16.52 13.83 -3.45
C LEU A 316 15.49 13.76 -4.60
N VAL A 317 14.36 13.07 -4.41
CA VAL A 317 13.33 12.91 -5.45
C VAL A 317 12.55 14.22 -5.57
N ASP A 318 12.78 14.92 -6.68
CA ASP A 318 12.02 16.12 -7.03
C ASP A 318 10.59 15.74 -7.42
N PHE A 319 9.66 16.59 -7.01
CA PHE A 319 8.26 16.53 -7.41
C PHE A 319 8.12 16.62 -8.94
N LYS A 320 7.27 15.78 -9.54
CA LYS A 320 7.00 15.79 -10.98
C LYS A 320 5.51 15.81 -11.29
N VAL A 321 5.16 16.51 -12.37
CA VAL A 321 3.82 16.43 -12.98
C VAL A 321 3.94 15.84 -14.36
N TYR A 322 2.99 15.00 -14.71
CA TYR A 322 2.87 14.43 -16.04
C TYR A 322 1.50 14.75 -16.63
N LEU A 323 1.47 14.98 -17.93
CA LEU A 323 0.25 15.00 -18.72
C LEU A 323 0.19 13.75 -19.57
N MET A 324 -0.81 12.91 -19.31
CA MET A 324 -1.18 11.78 -20.16
C MET A 324 -2.14 12.24 -21.24
N ILE A 325 -1.61 12.42 -22.44
CA ILE A 325 -2.35 12.87 -23.61
C ILE A 325 -2.92 11.65 -24.31
N TRP A 326 -4.25 11.50 -24.29
CA TRP A 326 -4.92 10.33 -24.82
C TRP A 326 -4.95 10.34 -26.36
N LYS A 327 -4.60 9.20 -26.96
CA LYS A 327 -4.67 8.96 -28.40
C LYS A 327 -5.32 7.61 -28.69
N GLU A 328 -5.68 7.41 -29.95
CA GLU A 328 -6.15 6.12 -30.46
C GLU A 328 -5.25 5.65 -31.62
N LYS A 329 -4.87 4.38 -31.61
CA LYS A 329 -4.06 3.76 -32.66
C LYS A 329 -4.59 2.37 -32.97
N ARG A 330 -5.14 2.16 -34.17
CA ARG A 330 -5.67 0.86 -34.63
C ARG A 330 -6.72 0.26 -33.67
N GLY A 331 -7.58 1.10 -33.10
CA GLY A 331 -8.61 0.70 -32.12
C GLY A 331 -8.12 0.50 -30.70
N ASP A 332 -6.81 0.67 -30.45
CA ASP A 332 -6.24 0.67 -29.10
C ASP A 332 -6.18 2.09 -28.55
N ARG A 333 -6.43 2.21 -27.25
CA ARG A 333 -6.18 3.41 -26.47
C ARG A 333 -4.72 3.43 -26.04
N ILE A 334 -4.03 4.52 -26.35
CA ILE A 334 -2.64 4.76 -25.95
C ILE A 334 -2.52 6.17 -25.37
N VAL A 335 -1.40 6.46 -24.72
CA VAL A 335 -1.10 7.79 -24.19
C VAL A 335 0.29 8.24 -24.61
N GLU A 336 0.42 9.55 -24.84
CA GLU A 336 1.71 10.25 -24.92
C GLU A 336 1.93 10.98 -23.60
N ILE A 337 3.16 10.98 -23.09
CA ILE A 337 3.49 11.56 -21.79
C ILE A 337 4.32 12.82 -21.99
N GLU A 338 3.85 13.95 -21.45
CA GLU A 338 4.64 15.17 -21.26
C GLU A 338 5.00 15.29 -19.77
N GLU A 339 6.27 15.58 -19.44
CA GLU A 339 6.78 15.71 -18.06
C GLU A 339 7.11 17.17 -17.72
N PHE A 340 6.82 17.57 -16.48
CA PHE A 340 7.06 18.91 -15.93
C PHE A 340 7.82 18.79 -14.60
N LEU A 341 8.81 19.67 -14.43
CA LEU A 341 9.73 19.75 -13.29
C LEU A 341 9.75 21.14 -12.65
#